data_AF-A0A1W1V6K3-F1
#
_entry.id   AF-A0A1W1V6K3-F1
#
_cell.length_a   1.000
_cell.length_b   1.000
_cell.length_c   1.000
_cell.angle_alpha   90.00
_cell.angle_beta   90.00
_cell.angle_gamma   90.00
#
_symmetry.space_group_name_H-M   'P 1'
#
loop_
_entity.id
_entity.type
_entity.pdbx_description
1 polymer ?
#
loop_
_entity_poly.entity_id
_entity_poly.type
_entity_poly.pdbx_seq_one_letter_code
_entity_poly.pdbx_strand_id
1 'polypeptide(L)'
;MTLQMLPVLRHEFINIREYTEKDIKQYNPVTRMVLRSLKYIFEDKEKLIEAFVISVDEIESTVTEEEFNKYIDILLIYYSSVNKNLTEEDILRKVQELGGKGERIMTILQEREQKGIEKGIQQGIIEMTKNLIRDGVDIELIIKASKLSREKIEDIREEMLN
;
A
#
# COMPACT_ATOMS: atom_id res chain seq x y z
N MET A 1 -21.05 41.56 -30.08
CA MET A 1 -20.17 40.37 -30.22
C MET A 1 -19.29 40.34 -28.98
N THR A 2 -19.61 39.50 -28.00
CA THR A 2 -18.92 39.47 -26.71
C THR A 2 -17.65 38.64 -26.87
N LEU A 3 -16.48 39.28 -26.83
CA LEU A 3 -15.19 38.60 -26.76
C LEU A 3 -15.08 37.95 -25.38
N GLN A 4 -15.25 36.63 -25.31
CA GLN A 4 -14.98 35.85 -24.13
C GLN A 4 -13.45 35.67 -24.03
N MET A 5 -12.80 36.39 -23.11
CA MET A 5 -11.37 36.20 -22.87
C MET A 5 -11.15 34.84 -22.20
N LEU A 6 -10.55 33.89 -22.92
CA LEU A 6 -10.05 32.67 -22.33
C LEU A 6 -8.80 33.00 -21.49
N PRO A 7 -8.69 32.52 -20.24
CA PRO A 7 -7.51 32.79 -19.43
C PRO A 7 -6.27 32.18 -20.08
N VAL A 8 -5.19 32.97 -20.17
CA VAL A 8 -3.87 32.47 -20.58
C VAL A 8 -3.28 31.72 -19.39
N LEU A 9 -3.62 30.43 -19.27
CA LEU A 9 -3.06 29.57 -18.24
C LEU A 9 -1.64 29.17 -18.67
N ARG A 10 -0.65 29.35 -17.78
CA ARG A 10 0.74 28.87 -18.02
C ARG A 10 0.87 27.35 -18.06
N HIS A 11 -0.20 26.65 -17.72
CA HIS A 11 -0.27 25.20 -17.63
C HIS A 11 -1.54 24.73 -18.35
N GLU A 12 -1.42 23.65 -19.11
CA GLU A 12 -2.56 23.00 -19.74
C GLU A 12 -3.26 22.10 -18.71
N PHE A 13 -4.57 22.32 -18.52
CA PHE A 13 -5.40 21.42 -17.75
C PHE A 13 -5.93 20.34 -18.69
N ILE A 14 -5.57 19.09 -18.40
CA ILE A 14 -5.95 17.95 -19.23
C ILE A 14 -7.06 17.18 -18.52
N ASN A 15 -8.20 17.02 -19.20
CA ASN A 15 -9.27 16.14 -18.74
C ASN A 15 -8.97 14.69 -19.14
N ILE A 16 -8.31 13.94 -18.26
CA ILE A 16 -7.91 12.54 -18.53
C ILE A 16 -9.09 11.58 -18.81
N ARG A 17 -10.32 11.98 -18.47
CA ARG A 17 -11.52 11.19 -18.76
C ARG A 17 -11.79 11.06 -20.26
N GLU A 18 -11.39 12.05 -21.05
CA GLU A 18 -11.62 12.09 -22.51
C GLU A 18 -10.69 11.15 -23.29
N TYR A 19 -9.62 10.66 -22.66
CA TYR A 19 -8.62 9.81 -23.29
C TYR A 19 -9.00 8.33 -23.18
N THR A 20 -8.95 7.61 -24.29
CA THR A 20 -9.25 6.18 -24.36
C THR A 20 -8.04 5.33 -23.97
N GLU A 21 -8.23 4.03 -23.71
CA GLU A 21 -7.10 3.10 -23.52
C GLU A 21 -6.14 3.08 -24.72
N LYS A 22 -6.62 3.35 -25.93
CA LYS A 22 -5.73 3.46 -27.10
C LYS A 22 -4.79 4.66 -26.99
N ASP A 23 -5.29 5.78 -26.49
CA ASP A 23 -4.51 7.00 -26.30
C ASP A 23 -3.49 6.84 -25.17
N ILE A 24 -3.82 6.09 -24.12
CA ILE A 24 -2.89 5.84 -23.00
C ILE A 24 -1.85 4.77 -23.39
N LYS A 25 -2.20 3.81 -24.25
CA LYS A 25 -1.28 2.73 -24.68
C LYS A 25 -0.02 3.21 -25.41
N GLN A 26 0.02 4.43 -25.91
CA GLN A 26 1.22 4.98 -26.55
C GLN A 26 2.36 5.26 -25.56
N TYR A 27 2.04 5.44 -24.27
CA TYR A 27 3.03 5.73 -23.24
C TYR A 27 3.72 4.47 -22.71
N ASN A 28 4.91 4.65 -22.14
CA ASN A 28 5.62 3.58 -21.47
C ASN A 28 4.79 2.99 -20.31
N PRO A 29 5.04 1.73 -19.90
CA PRO A 29 4.22 1.04 -18.91
C PRO A 29 4.03 1.78 -17.58
N VAL A 30 5.10 2.38 -17.02
CA VAL A 30 5.01 3.15 -15.76
C VAL A 30 4.12 4.38 -15.92
N THR A 31 4.27 5.13 -17.01
CA THR A 31 3.44 6.31 -17.28
C THR A 31 1.99 5.92 -17.49
N ARG A 32 1.75 4.84 -18.24
CA ARG A 32 0.40 4.29 -18.49
C ARG A 32 -0.28 3.87 -17.20
N MET A 33 0.45 3.21 -16.30
CA MET A 33 -0.02 2.82 -14.97
C MET A 33 -0.47 4.04 -14.16
N VAL A 34 0.32 5.11 -14.11
CA VAL A 34 -0.05 6.35 -13.42
C VAL A 34 -1.26 7.02 -14.08
N LEU A 35 -1.31 7.11 -15.41
CA LEU A 35 -2.44 7.72 -16.12
C LEU A 35 -3.75 6.96 -15.89
N ARG A 36 -3.73 5.62 -15.92
CA ARG A 36 -4.89 4.78 -15.57
C ARG A 36 -5.35 5.02 -14.14
N SER A 37 -4.40 5.10 -13.20
CA SER A 37 -4.65 5.40 -11.80
C SER A 37 -5.43 6.70 -11.65
N LEU A 38 -4.92 7.79 -12.26
CA LEU A 38 -5.55 9.10 -12.21
C LEU A 38 -6.92 9.14 -12.90
N LYS A 39 -7.08 8.38 -13.99
CA LYS A 39 -8.35 8.28 -14.72
C LYS A 39 -9.44 7.63 -13.89
N TYR A 40 -9.17 6.46 -13.31
CA TYR A 40 -10.22 5.64 -12.69
C TYR A 40 -10.43 5.88 -11.20
N ILE A 41 -9.51 6.57 -10.51
CA ILE A 41 -9.58 6.78 -9.04
C ILE A 41 -10.87 7.46 -8.56
N PHE A 42 -11.46 8.32 -9.40
CA PHE A 42 -12.70 9.06 -9.09
C PHE A 42 -13.94 8.51 -9.80
N GLU A 43 -13.84 7.38 -10.50
CA GLU A 43 -14.94 6.83 -11.30
C GLU A 43 -15.51 5.54 -10.71
N ASP A 44 -14.75 4.45 -10.85
CA ASP A 44 -15.23 3.11 -10.57
C ASP A 44 -14.09 2.30 -9.94
N LYS A 45 -14.36 1.80 -8.71
CA LYS A 45 -13.40 1.02 -7.94
C LYS A 45 -12.97 -0.24 -8.69
N GLU A 46 -13.89 -0.94 -9.35
CA GLU A 46 -13.59 -2.19 -10.06
C GLU A 46 -12.69 -1.92 -11.26
N LYS A 47 -12.96 -0.86 -12.02
CA LYS A 47 -12.11 -0.46 -13.15
C LYS A 47 -10.73 0.01 -12.70
N LEU A 48 -10.66 0.72 -11.57
CA LEU A 48 -9.37 1.13 -11.00
C LEU A 48 -8.52 -0.10 -10.65
N ILE A 49 -9.10 -1.08 -9.96
CA ILE A 49 -8.38 -2.29 -9.54
C ILE A 49 -7.99 -3.12 -10.76
N GLU A 50 -8.89 -3.30 -11.72
CA GLU A 50 -8.57 -4.02 -12.97
C GLU A 50 -7.41 -3.35 -13.72
N ALA A 51 -7.48 -2.03 -13.89
CA ALA A 51 -6.44 -1.27 -14.56
C ALA A 51 -5.10 -1.31 -13.80
N PHE A 52 -5.14 -1.29 -12.47
CA PHE A 52 -3.96 -1.46 -11.62
C PHE A 52 -3.34 -2.84 -11.80
N VAL A 53 -4.11 -3.91 -11.65
CA VAL A 53 -3.64 -5.30 -11.78
C VAL A 53 -3.01 -5.54 -13.16
N ILE A 54 -3.67 -5.10 -14.24
CA ILE A 54 -3.10 -5.21 -15.59
C ILE A 54 -1.78 -4.44 -15.69
N SER A 55 -1.71 -3.24 -15.10
CA SER A 55 -0.49 -2.44 -15.15
C SER A 55 0.65 -3.01 -14.31
N VAL A 56 0.38 -3.77 -13.25
CA VAL A 56 1.42 -4.49 -12.48
C VAL A 56 2.18 -5.43 -13.41
N ASP A 57 1.47 -6.27 -14.16
CA ASP A 57 2.08 -7.22 -15.10
C ASP A 57 2.84 -6.48 -16.22
N GLU A 58 2.30 -5.35 -16.70
CA GLU A 58 2.94 -4.55 -17.75
C GLU A 58 4.27 -3.93 -17.30
N ILE A 59 4.42 -3.59 -16.00
CA ILE A 59 5.63 -2.95 -15.51
C ILE A 59 6.68 -3.94 -14.99
N GLU A 60 6.28 -5.13 -14.51
CA GLU A 60 7.14 -6.09 -13.81
C GLU A 60 8.44 -6.40 -14.56
N SER A 61 8.38 -6.59 -15.87
CA SER A 61 9.53 -6.91 -16.72
C SER A 61 10.30 -5.68 -17.26
N THR A 62 9.86 -4.48 -16.90
CA THR A 62 10.32 -3.22 -17.54
C THR A 62 11.11 -2.30 -16.62
N VAL A 63 11.11 -2.61 -15.32
CA VAL A 63 11.79 -1.83 -14.28
C VAL A 63 12.55 -2.77 -13.35
N THR A 64 13.45 -2.23 -12.54
CA THR A 64 14.13 -3.01 -11.50
C THR A 64 13.15 -3.42 -10.38
N GLU A 65 13.51 -4.44 -9.61
CA GLU A 65 12.73 -4.88 -8.44
C GLU A 65 12.52 -3.74 -7.42
N GLU A 66 13.53 -2.89 -7.20
CA GLU A 66 13.43 -1.73 -6.31
C GLU A 66 12.41 -0.71 -6.84
N GLU A 67 12.49 -0.38 -8.12
CA GLU A 67 11.56 0.54 -8.77
C GLU A 67 10.14 -0.01 -8.80
N PHE A 68 9.99 -1.30 -9.10
CA PHE A 68 8.71 -2.00 -9.10
C PHE A 68 8.02 -1.85 -7.74
N ASN A 69 8.70 -2.25 -6.66
CA ASN A 69 8.17 -2.15 -5.31
C ASN A 69 7.83 -0.70 -4.94
N LYS A 70 8.69 0.26 -5.31
CA LYS A 70 8.45 1.68 -5.09
C LYS A 70 7.19 2.19 -5.81
N TYR A 71 6.98 1.84 -7.07
CA TYR A 71 5.81 2.29 -7.83
C TYR A 71 4.51 1.67 -7.29
N ILE A 72 4.54 0.38 -6.95
CA ILE A 72 3.42 -0.30 -6.30
C ILE A 72 3.07 0.38 -4.98
N ASP A 73 4.05 0.63 -4.12
CA ASP A 73 3.87 1.27 -2.83
C ASP A 73 3.26 2.67 -2.96
N ILE A 74 3.79 3.49 -3.88
CA ILE A 74 3.27 4.84 -4.13
C ILE A 74 1.80 4.80 -4.53
N LEU A 75 1.42 3.88 -5.44
CA LEU A 75 0.02 3.80 -5.87
C LEU A 75 -0.90 3.24 -4.80
N LEU A 76 -0.48 2.23 -4.04
CA LEU A 76 -1.28 1.71 -2.93
C LEU A 76 -1.53 2.80 -1.88
N ILE A 77 -0.50 3.60 -1.54
CA ILE A 77 -0.64 4.74 -0.63
C ILE A 77 -1.60 5.79 -1.23
N TYR A 78 -1.43 6.12 -2.51
CA TYR A 78 -2.30 7.06 -3.20
C TYR A 78 -3.77 6.59 -3.18
N TYR A 79 -4.04 5.34 -3.55
CA TYR A 79 -5.39 4.77 -3.54
C TYR A 79 -6.01 4.78 -2.16
N SER A 80 -5.25 4.38 -1.14
CA SER A 80 -5.69 4.38 0.26
C SER A 80 -6.02 5.79 0.75
N SER A 81 -5.28 6.81 0.27
CA SER A 81 -5.50 8.21 0.66
C SER A 81 -6.76 8.83 0.03
N VAL A 82 -7.11 8.42 -1.19
CA VAL A 82 -8.22 9.02 -1.96
C VAL A 82 -9.51 8.21 -1.82
N ASN A 83 -9.41 6.88 -1.80
CA ASN A 83 -10.54 5.97 -1.80
C ASN A 83 -10.49 5.03 -0.59
N LYS A 84 -11.06 5.49 0.53
CA LYS A 84 -11.03 4.79 1.83
C LYS A 84 -11.70 3.41 1.83
N ASN A 85 -12.41 3.04 0.76
CA ASN A 85 -13.15 1.78 0.66
C ASN A 85 -12.44 0.73 -0.22
N LEU A 86 -11.25 1.02 -0.75
CA LEU A 86 -10.44 0.04 -1.46
C LEU A 86 -9.66 -0.78 -0.43
N THR A 87 -9.91 -2.09 -0.40
CA THR A 87 -9.22 -3.02 0.49
C THR A 87 -8.25 -3.92 -0.30
N GLU A 88 -7.30 -4.53 0.40
CA GLU A 88 -6.42 -5.54 -0.18
C GLU A 88 -7.24 -6.75 -0.70
N GLU A 89 -8.33 -7.11 -0.01
CA GLU A 89 -9.27 -8.16 -0.45
C GLU A 89 -9.92 -7.85 -1.79
N ASP A 90 -10.24 -6.59 -2.09
CA ASP A 90 -10.78 -6.20 -3.39
C ASP A 90 -9.75 -6.46 -4.52
N ILE A 91 -8.47 -6.17 -4.27
CA ILE A 91 -7.37 -6.43 -5.22
C ILE A 91 -7.21 -7.93 -5.43
N LEU A 92 -7.16 -8.70 -4.34
CA LEU A 92 -7.01 -10.16 -4.40
C LEU A 92 -8.14 -10.83 -5.17
N ARG A 93 -9.39 -10.40 -4.96
CA ARG A 93 -10.55 -10.89 -5.72
C ARG A 93 -10.38 -10.61 -7.20
N LYS A 94 -9.94 -9.40 -7.58
CA LYS A 94 -9.74 -9.04 -8.99
C LYS A 94 -8.62 -9.86 -9.65
N VAL A 95 -7.51 -10.11 -8.96
CA VAL A 95 -6.42 -10.99 -9.44
C VAL A 95 -6.96 -12.39 -9.78
N GLN A 96 -7.82 -12.94 -8.92
CA GLN A 96 -8.48 -14.22 -9.16
C GLN A 96 -9.41 -14.18 -10.37
N GLU A 97 -10.24 -13.13 -10.50
CA GLU A 97 -11.15 -12.94 -11.64
C GLU A 97 -10.42 -12.81 -12.97
N LEU A 98 -9.22 -12.20 -12.97
CA LEU A 98 -8.39 -12.02 -14.17
C LEU A 98 -7.53 -13.23 -14.52
N GLY A 99 -7.71 -14.36 -13.83
CA GLY A 99 -7.05 -15.63 -14.16
C GLY A 99 -5.55 -15.66 -13.87
N GLY A 100 -5.12 -15.01 -12.77
CA GLY A 100 -3.70 -15.01 -12.34
C GLY A 100 -2.89 -13.81 -12.83
N LYS A 101 -3.49 -12.87 -13.55
CA LYS A 101 -2.87 -11.56 -13.78
C LYS A 101 -2.70 -10.82 -12.45
N GLY A 102 -1.53 -10.24 -12.22
CA GLY A 102 -1.17 -9.62 -10.95
C GLY A 102 -0.77 -10.60 -9.85
N GLU A 103 -0.28 -11.80 -10.17
CA GLU A 103 0.30 -12.70 -9.17
C GLU A 103 1.37 -12.00 -8.32
N ARG A 104 2.18 -11.14 -8.93
CA ARG A 104 3.22 -10.40 -8.22
C ARG A 104 2.66 -9.45 -7.15
N ILE A 105 1.55 -8.76 -7.42
CA ILE A 105 0.92 -7.90 -6.41
C ILE A 105 0.31 -8.75 -5.29
N MET A 106 -0.22 -9.93 -5.58
CA MET A 106 -0.71 -10.86 -4.55
C MET A 106 0.41 -11.25 -3.57
N THR A 107 1.60 -11.60 -4.06
CA THR A 107 2.76 -11.89 -3.20
C THR A 107 3.12 -10.70 -2.31
N ILE A 108 3.17 -9.49 -2.87
CA ILE A 108 3.48 -8.26 -2.11
C ILE A 108 2.46 -8.02 -0.99
N LEU A 109 1.17 -8.17 -1.27
CA LEU A 109 0.12 -7.97 -0.29
C LEU A 109 0.20 -9.02 0.84
N GLN A 110 0.45 -10.29 0.50
CA GLN A 110 0.65 -11.36 1.48
C GLN A 110 1.86 -11.10 2.39
N GLU A 111 3.00 -10.67 1.83
CA GLU A 111 4.17 -10.32 2.63
C GLU A 111 3.90 -9.13 3.55
N ARG A 112 3.12 -8.15 3.10
CA ARG A 112 2.72 -6.99 3.92
C ARG A 112 1.83 -7.41 5.07
N GLU A 113 0.83 -8.24 4.81
CA GLU A 113 -0.06 -8.79 5.82
C GLU A 113 0.74 -9.56 6.89
N GLN A 114 1.63 -10.46 6.46
CA GLN A 114 2.47 -11.24 7.36
C GLN A 114 3.38 -10.35 8.23
N LYS A 115 4.04 -9.34 7.63
CA LYS A 115 4.81 -8.34 8.39
C LYS A 115 3.95 -7.54 9.37
N GLY A 116 2.71 -7.25 9.00
CA GLY A 116 1.72 -6.60 9.88
C GLY A 116 1.39 -7.46 11.10
N ILE A 117 1.11 -8.75 10.89
CA ILE A 117 0.84 -9.73 11.94
C ILE A 117 2.04 -9.85 12.89
N GLU A 118 3.25 -10.00 12.35
CA GLU A 118 4.49 -10.10 13.15
C GLU A 118 4.70 -8.86 14.02
N LYS A 119 4.51 -7.66 13.46
CA LYS A 119 4.59 -6.41 14.22
C LYS A 119 3.51 -6.35 15.32
N GLY A 120 2.28 -6.75 15.00
CA GLY A 120 1.19 -6.81 15.98
C GLY A 120 1.49 -7.74 17.15
N ILE A 121 2.04 -8.93 16.87
CA ILE A 121 2.46 -9.89 17.90
C ILE A 121 3.58 -9.29 18.75
N GLN A 122 4.61 -8.70 18.13
CA GLN A 122 5.72 -8.07 18.86
C GLN A 122 5.23 -6.94 19.77
N GLN A 123 4.34 -6.06 19.27
CA GLN A 123 3.74 -4.99 20.06
C GLN A 123 2.90 -5.54 21.21
N GLY A 124 2.12 -6.59 20.97
CA GLY A 124 1.33 -7.27 22.01
C GLY A 124 2.21 -7.87 23.12
N ILE A 125 3.33 -8.52 22.76
CA ILE A 125 4.30 -9.04 23.72
C ILE A 125 4.93 -7.92 24.55
N ILE A 126 5.29 -6.81 23.92
CA ILE A 126 5.86 -5.64 24.62
C ILE A 126 4.83 -5.06 25.59
N GLU A 127 3.58 -4.84 25.18
CA GLU A 127 2.56 -4.24 26.04
C GLU A 127 2.18 -5.17 27.20
N MET A 128 2.07 -6.47 26.95
CA MET A 128 1.91 -7.47 28.00
C MET A 128 3.07 -7.41 29.00
N THR A 129 4.31 -7.33 28.51
CA THR A 129 5.52 -7.24 29.36
C THR A 129 5.50 -5.99 30.22
N LYS A 130 5.13 -4.83 29.66
CA LYS A 130 4.97 -3.58 30.41
C LYS A 130 3.96 -3.71 31.54
N ASN A 131 2.82 -4.36 31.28
CA ASN A 131 1.79 -4.58 32.30
C ASN A 131 2.28 -5.51 33.42
N LEU A 132 2.96 -6.61 33.08
CA LEU A 132 3.54 -7.51 34.08
C LEU A 132 4.60 -6.82 34.94
N ILE A 133 5.42 -5.93 34.37
CA ILE A 133 6.38 -5.12 35.12
C ILE A 133 5.66 -4.18 36.09
N ARG A 134 4.60 -3.48 35.65
CA ARG A 134 3.78 -2.59 36.51
C ARG A 134 3.14 -3.34 37.67
N ASP A 135 2.69 -4.56 37.41
CA ASP A 135 2.05 -5.42 38.42
C ASP A 135 3.07 -6.08 39.37
N GLY A 136 4.37 -5.81 39.21
CA GLY A 136 5.42 -6.34 40.08
C GLY A 136 5.65 -7.84 39.91
N VAL A 137 5.29 -8.41 38.76
CA VAL A 137 5.50 -9.83 38.47
C VAL A 137 7.00 -10.14 38.42
N ASP A 138 7.38 -11.29 38.98
CA ASP A 138 8.76 -11.74 39.00
C ASP A 138 9.35 -11.86 37.58
N ILE A 139 10.59 -11.38 37.43
CA ILE A 139 11.25 -11.30 36.11
C ILE A 139 11.44 -12.66 35.44
N GLU A 140 11.63 -13.76 36.20
CA GLU A 140 11.73 -15.09 35.61
C GLU A 140 10.38 -15.55 35.03
N LEU A 141 9.27 -15.18 35.67
CA LEU A 141 7.93 -15.43 35.13
C LEU A 141 7.67 -14.60 33.87
N ILE A 142 8.12 -13.34 33.84
CA ILE A 142 8.02 -12.47 32.66
C ILE A 142 8.84 -13.03 31.49
N ILE A 143 10.08 -13.47 31.73
CA ILE A 143 10.93 -14.12 30.72
C ILE A 143 10.21 -15.34 30.14
N LYS A 144 9.64 -16.18 31.01
CA LYS A 144 8.93 -17.39 30.57
C LYS A 144 7.68 -17.07 29.75
N ALA A 145 6.90 -16.06 30.12
CA ALA A 145 5.65 -15.70 29.46
C ALA A 145 5.88 -14.98 28.12
N SER A 146 6.81 -14.01 28.10
CA SER A 146 7.11 -13.18 26.93
C SER A 146 8.07 -13.84 25.94
N LYS A 147 8.87 -14.80 26.41
CA LYS A 147 10.03 -15.38 25.71
C LYS A 147 11.10 -14.35 25.33
N LEU A 148 11.08 -13.16 25.95
CA LEU A 148 12.10 -12.14 25.77
C LEU A 148 13.35 -12.45 26.61
N SER A 149 14.50 -11.94 26.16
CA SER A 149 15.70 -11.96 26.98
C SER A 149 15.54 -11.04 28.19
N ARG A 150 16.28 -11.34 29.26
CA ARG A 150 16.36 -10.47 30.44
C ARG A 150 16.77 -9.04 30.05
N GLU A 151 17.79 -8.90 29.21
CA GLU A 151 18.23 -7.61 28.67
C GLU A 151 17.07 -6.83 28.05
N LYS A 152 16.28 -7.47 27.18
CA LYS A 152 15.16 -6.79 26.52
C LYS A 152 14.05 -6.36 27.49
N ILE A 153 13.85 -7.10 28.58
CA ILE A 153 12.89 -6.74 29.63
C ILE A 153 13.39 -5.53 30.44
N GLU A 154 14.69 -5.45 30.70
CA GLU A 154 15.28 -4.28 31.37
C GLU A 154 15.24 -3.05 30.44
N ASP A 155 15.52 -3.18 29.14
CA ASP A 155 15.34 -2.08 28.18
C ASP A 155 13.91 -1.52 28.23
N ILE A 156 12.90 -2.42 28.23
CA ILE A 156 11.49 -2.03 28.32
C ILE A 156 11.22 -1.31 29.65
N ARG A 157 11.81 -1.76 30.75
CA ARG A 157 11.67 -1.14 32.07
C ARG A 157 12.28 0.26 32.09
N GLU A 158 13.45 0.45 31.48
CA GLU A 158 14.10 1.76 31.35
C GLU A 158 13.28 2.71 30.48
N GLU A 159 12.76 2.23 29.34
CA GLU A 159 11.86 2.99 28.46
C GLU A 159 10.58 3.46 29.18
N MET A 160 10.11 2.73 30.20
CA MET A 160 8.92 3.10 30.98
C MET A 160 9.17 4.20 32.03
N LEU A 161 10.44 4.49 32.36
CA LEU A 161 10.83 5.50 33.34
C LEU A 161 11.15 6.87 32.70
N ASN A 162 11.31 6.90 31.37
CA ASN A 162 11.57 8.10 30.56
C ASN A 162 10.27 8.67 29.95
#